data_AF-A0A535NA90-F1
#
_entry.id   AF-A0A535NA90-F1
#
_cell.length_a   1.000
_cell.length_b   1.000
_cell.length_c   1.000
_cell.angle_alpha   90.00
_cell.angle_beta   90.00
_cell.angle_gamma   90.00
#
_symmetry.space_group_name_H-M   'P 1'
#
loop_
_entity.id
_entity.type
_entity.pdbx_description
1 polymer ?
#
loop_
_entity_poly.entity_id
_entity_poly.type
_entity_poly.pdbx_seq_one_letter_code
_entity_poly.pdbx_strand_id
1 'polypeptide(L)'
;MNQFFEALGQDWVDAAQRRGAEISKPALDSRVALELLELARVAAHTQERRFAPLTSYLAGVAAERLRAAKPGLDDAAVAEFILEVRQKLEREVPGL
;
A
#
# COMPACT_ATOMS: atom_id res chain seq x y z
N MET A 1 -6.04 10.97 -8.16
CA MET A 1 -4.80 11.17 -7.39
C MET A 1 -4.12 12.45 -7.87
N ASN A 2 -3.01 12.93 -7.29
CA ASN A 2 -2.32 14.10 -7.86
C ASN A 2 -1.67 13.77 -9.23
N GLN A 3 -1.35 14.79 -10.03
CA GLN A 3 -0.79 14.61 -11.38
C GLN A 3 0.52 13.80 -11.39
N PHE A 4 1.35 13.94 -10.35
CA PHE A 4 2.60 13.19 -10.23
C PHE A 4 2.36 11.68 -10.22
N PHE A 5 1.44 11.19 -9.38
CA PHE A 5 1.16 9.76 -9.31
C PHE A 5 0.43 9.24 -10.56
N GLU A 6 -0.37 10.07 -11.21
CA GLU A 6 -0.96 9.72 -12.51
C GLU A 6 0.13 9.51 -13.59
N ALA A 7 1.14 10.37 -13.65
CA ALA A 7 2.26 10.22 -14.57
C ALA A 7 3.12 8.98 -14.21
N LEU A 8 3.46 8.83 -12.93
CA LEU A 8 4.20 7.68 -12.44
C LEU A 8 3.48 6.35 -12.75
N GLY A 9 2.15 6.32 -12.63
CA GLY A 9 1.36 5.16 -13.01
C GLY A 9 1.53 4.77 -14.48
N GLN A 10 1.64 5.76 -15.37
CA GLN A 10 1.91 5.51 -16.79
C GLN A 10 3.32 4.97 -17.02
N ASP A 11 4.32 5.51 -16.33
CA ASP A 11 5.70 5.04 -16.45
C ASP A 11 5.83 3.54 -16.13
N TRP A 12 5.05 3.05 -15.15
CA TRP A 12 4.98 1.62 -14.82
C TRP A 12 4.38 0.77 -15.95
N VAL A 13 3.28 1.23 -16.56
CA VAL A 13 2.64 0.56 -17.70
C VAL A 13 3.61 0.47 -18.87
N ASP A 14 4.22 1.60 -19.24
CA ASP A 14 5.17 1.64 -20.35
C ASP A 14 6.39 0.76 -20.08
N ALA A 15 6.88 0.73 -18.83
CA ALA A 15 7.97 -0.15 -18.42
C ALA A 15 7.62 -1.64 -18.49
N ALA A 16 6.38 -2.03 -18.17
CA ALA A 16 5.90 -3.39 -18.30
C ALA A 16 5.75 -3.80 -19.78
N GLN A 17 5.20 -2.92 -20.62
CA GLN A 17 5.03 -3.15 -22.05
C GLN A 17 6.36 -3.38 -22.76
N ARG A 18 7.41 -2.61 -22.42
CA ARG A 18 8.78 -2.83 -22.91
C ARG A 18 9.34 -4.23 -22.58
N ARG A 19 8.73 -4.94 -21.63
CA ARG A 19 9.09 -6.30 -21.20
C ARG A 19 8.10 -7.36 -21.70
N GLY A 20 7.18 -7.00 -22.59
CA GLY A 20 6.18 -7.91 -23.14
C GLY A 20 5.05 -8.27 -22.17
N ALA A 21 4.84 -7.46 -21.12
CA ALA A 21 3.76 -7.65 -20.16
C ALA A 21 2.78 -6.48 -20.21
N GLU A 22 1.48 -6.80 -20.22
CA GLU A 22 0.42 -5.81 -20.08
C GLU A 22 -0.06 -5.79 -18.62
N ILE A 23 -0.04 -4.61 -18.01
CA ILE A 23 -0.57 -4.39 -16.66
C ILE A 23 -1.55 -3.23 -16.69
N SER A 24 -2.51 -3.25 -15.77
CA SER A 24 -3.34 -2.08 -15.50
C SER A 24 -2.50 -0.99 -14.84
N LYS A 25 -2.88 0.26 -15.10
CA LYS A 25 -2.27 1.41 -14.44
C LYS A 25 -2.46 1.29 -12.92
N PRO A 26 -1.38 1.35 -12.11
CA PRO A 26 -1.51 1.37 -10.67
C PRO A 26 -2.33 2.57 -10.20
N ALA A 27 -3.30 2.33 -9.31
CA ALA A 27 -4.10 3.35 -8.67
C ALA A 27 -4.33 2.98 -7.21
N LEU A 28 -4.47 3.98 -6.35
CA LEU A 28 -4.85 3.80 -4.95
C LEU A 28 -6.03 4.71 -4.63
N ASP A 29 -7.05 4.15 -3.98
CA ASP A 29 -8.06 4.93 -3.27
C ASP A 29 -7.40 5.78 -2.18
N SER A 30 -7.93 6.97 -1.94
CA SER A 30 -7.40 7.91 -0.94
C SER A 30 -7.32 7.33 0.48
N ARG A 31 -8.24 6.44 0.86
CA ARG A 31 -8.26 5.78 2.18
C ARG A 31 -7.12 4.78 2.30
N VAL A 32 -6.88 4.00 1.25
CA VAL A 32 -5.75 3.06 1.19
C VAL A 32 -4.43 3.84 1.26
N ALA A 33 -4.31 4.95 0.51
CA ALA A 33 -3.13 5.79 0.55
C ALA A 33 -2.86 6.37 1.95
N LEU A 34 -3.90 6.84 2.65
CA LEU A 34 -3.77 7.34 4.01
C LEU A 34 -3.27 6.25 4.98
N GLU A 35 -3.86 5.06 4.94
CA GLU A 35 -3.45 3.96 5.83
C GLU A 35 -2.02 3.47 5.53
N LEU A 36 -1.57 3.50 4.27
CA LEU A 36 -0.18 3.21 3.93
C LEU A 36 0.80 4.25 4.52
N LEU A 37 0.44 5.53 4.48
CA LEU A 37 1.26 6.60 5.07
C LEU A 37 1.33 6.48 6.60
N GLU A 38 0.19 6.20 7.25
CA GLU A 38 0.15 5.98 8.69
C GLU A 38 0.91 4.71 9.11
N LEU A 39 0.78 3.62 8.34
CA LEU A 39 1.56 2.40 8.56
C LEU A 39 3.07 2.65 8.44
N ALA A 40 3.48 3.41 7.42
CA ALA A 40 4.88 3.81 7.26
C ALA A 40 5.37 4.66 8.45
N ARG A 41 4.54 5.60 8.91
CA ARG A 41 4.82 6.41 10.11
C ARG A 41 5.04 5.50 11.31
N VAL A 42 4.13 4.58 11.59
CA VAL A 42 4.26 3.64 12.72
C VAL A 42 5.54 2.84 12.58
N ALA A 43 5.75 2.15 11.45
CA ALA A 43 6.95 1.34 11.23
C ALA A 43 8.26 2.13 11.40
N ALA A 44 8.29 3.40 10.99
CA ALA A 44 9.45 4.25 11.15
C ALA A 44 9.78 4.60 12.62
N HIS A 45 8.78 4.58 13.49
CA HIS A 45 8.91 4.90 14.92
C HIS A 45 8.98 3.66 15.82
N THR A 46 8.46 2.53 15.37
CA THR A 46 8.41 1.28 16.14
C THR A 46 9.60 0.34 15.88
N GLN A 47 10.21 0.45 14.70
CA GLN A 47 11.29 -0.43 14.26
C GLN A 47 12.46 0.39 13.72
N GLU A 48 13.35 -0.21 12.94
CA GLU A 48 14.35 0.53 12.19
C GLU A 48 13.67 1.42 11.13
N ARG A 49 13.98 2.73 11.11
CA ARG A 49 13.39 3.70 10.15
C ARG A 49 13.41 3.23 8.69
N ARG A 50 14.44 2.48 8.30
CA ARG A 50 14.60 1.92 6.95
C ARG A 50 13.54 0.86 6.59
N PHE A 51 12.77 0.35 7.54
CA PHE A 51 11.73 -0.64 7.30
C PHE A 51 10.42 -0.02 6.81
N ALA A 52 10.16 1.27 7.05
CA ALA A 52 8.90 1.89 6.64
C ALA A 52 8.55 1.74 5.14
N PRO A 53 9.49 1.90 4.19
CA PRO A 53 9.21 1.61 2.78
C PRO A 53 8.91 0.13 2.51
N LEU A 54 9.59 -0.80 3.20
CA LEU A 54 9.36 -2.24 3.06
C LEU A 54 8.01 -2.66 3.64
N THR A 55 7.62 -2.11 4.79
CA THR A 55 6.30 -2.32 5.39
C THR A 55 5.20 -1.85 4.44
N SER A 56 5.36 -0.67 3.82
CA SER A 56 4.41 -0.13 2.85
C SER A 56 4.31 -1.00 1.59
N TYR A 57 5.45 -1.47 1.07
CA TYR A 57 5.50 -2.39 -0.06
C TYR A 57 4.77 -3.72 0.25
N LEU A 58 5.04 -4.30 1.42
CA LEU A 58 4.39 -5.54 1.85
C LEU A 58 2.88 -5.37 2.07
N ALA A 59 2.43 -4.22 2.57
CA ALA A 59 1.02 -3.91 2.68
C ALA A 59 0.33 -3.88 1.30
N GLY A 60 0.97 -3.29 0.29
CA GLY A 60 0.49 -3.34 -1.09
C GLY A 60 0.39 -4.77 -1.64
N VAL A 61 1.44 -5.58 -1.43
CA VAL A 61 1.44 -7.00 -1.83
C VAL A 61 0.34 -7.79 -1.13
N ALA A 62 0.11 -7.54 0.16
CA ALA A 62 -0.94 -8.19 0.93
C ALA A 62 -2.34 -7.78 0.45
N ALA A 63 -2.54 -6.50 0.13
CA ALA A 63 -3.79 -5.98 -0.42
C ALA A 63 -4.14 -6.65 -1.76
N GLU A 64 -3.19 -6.77 -2.69
CA GLU A 64 -3.42 -7.46 -3.97
C GLU A 64 -3.73 -8.95 -3.79
N ARG A 65 -3.06 -9.62 -2.85
CA ARG A 65 -3.37 -11.01 -2.50
C ARG A 65 -4.78 -11.15 -1.90
N LEU A 66 -5.21 -10.20 -1.08
CA LEU A 66 -6.57 -10.20 -0.52
C LEU A 66 -7.62 -9.98 -1.61
N ARG A 67 -7.40 -9.04 -2.55
CA ARG A 67 -8.28 -8.83 -3.71
C ARG A 67 -8.38 -10.08 -4.59
N ALA A 68 -7.27 -10.78 -4.81
CA ALA A 68 -7.27 -12.04 -5.55
C ALA A 68 -8.03 -13.16 -4.82
N ALA A 69 -7.90 -13.25 -3.49
CA ALA A 69 -8.60 -14.24 -2.67
C ALA A 69 -10.10 -13.95 -2.49
N LYS A 70 -10.52 -12.68 -2.58
CA LYS A 70 -11.91 -12.24 -2.45
C LYS A 70 -12.27 -11.29 -3.60
N PRO A 71 -12.67 -11.83 -4.77
CA PRO A 71 -13.14 -11.02 -5.89
C PRO A 71 -14.30 -10.10 -5.49
N GLY A 72 -14.27 -8.85 -5.95
CA GLY A 72 -15.29 -7.85 -5.62
C GLY A 72 -15.09 -7.15 -4.26
N LEU A 73 -13.97 -7.41 -3.57
CA LEU A 73 -13.55 -6.61 -2.42
C LEU A 73 -13.32 -5.15 -2.87
N ASP A 74 -13.92 -4.21 -2.17
CA ASP A 74 -13.74 -2.78 -2.43
C ASP A 74 -12.52 -2.20 -1.69
N ASP A 75 -12.15 -0.98 -2.06
CA ASP A 75 -11.00 -0.31 -1.45
C ASP A 75 -11.23 0.10 0.01
N ALA A 76 -12.48 0.18 0.46
CA ALA A 76 -12.81 0.43 1.86
C ALA A 76 -12.36 -0.73 2.74
N ALA A 77 -12.69 -1.96 2.34
CA ALA A 77 -12.28 -3.16 3.04
C ALA A 77 -10.75 -3.38 2.99
N VAL A 78 -10.09 -2.95 1.91
CA VAL A 78 -8.61 -2.94 1.85
C VAL A 78 -8.01 -1.97 2.86
N ALA A 79 -8.57 -0.76 2.98
CA ALA A 79 -8.10 0.21 3.98
C ALA A 79 -8.30 -0.31 5.41
N GLU A 80 -9.45 -0.91 5.72
CA GLU A 80 -9.72 -1.54 7.01
C GLU A 80 -8.74 -2.68 7.32
N PHE A 81 -8.38 -3.48 6.31
CA PHE A 81 -7.39 -4.54 6.45
C PHE A 81 -5.99 -4.00 6.80
N ILE A 82 -5.57 -2.91 6.17
CA ILE A 82 -4.27 -2.26 6.48
C ILE A 82 -4.32 -1.64 7.89
N LEU A 83 -5.43 -0.99 8.23
CA LEU A 83 -5.69 -0.41 9.56
C LEU A 83 -5.54 -1.46 10.67
N GLU A 84 -6.11 -2.65 10.50
CA GLU A 84 -6.03 -3.73 11.49
C GLU A 84 -4.57 -4.08 11.83
N VAL A 85 -3.73 -4.25 10.80
CA VAL A 85 -2.30 -4.57 10.97
C VAL A 85 -1.55 -3.39 11.58
N ARG A 86 -1.84 -2.15 11.14
CA ARG A 86 -1.23 -0.94 11.71
C ARG A 86 -1.52 -0.83 13.21
N GLN A 87 -2.78 -0.96 13.63
CA GLN A 87 -3.16 -0.87 15.04
C GLN A 87 -2.49 -1.94 15.90
N LYS A 88 -2.27 -3.14 15.35
CA LYS A 88 -1.48 -4.17 16.03
C LYS A 88 -0.04 -3.70 16.27
N LEU A 89 0.62 -3.17 15.23
CA LEU A 89 1.99 -2.67 15.34
C LEU A 89 2.11 -1.47 16.29
N GLU A 90 1.10 -0.59 16.31
CA GLU A 90 1.03 0.53 17.26
C GLU A 90 0.99 0.05 18.71
N ARG A 91 0.18 -0.97 19.02
CA ARG A 91 0.07 -1.52 20.38
C ARG A 91 1.34 -2.21 20.88
N GLU A 92 2.16 -2.73 19.96
CA GLU A 92 3.44 -3.35 20.29
C GLU A 92 4.50 -2.32 20.73
N VAL A 93 4.21 -1.02 20.61
CA VAL A 93 5.14 0.06 21.00
C VAL A 93 4.51 0.98 22.05
N PRO A 94 5.01 0.91 23.31
CA PRO A 94 4.56 1.82 24.35
C PRO A 94 4.92 3.28 24.01
N GLY A 95 3.91 4.16 23.93
CA GLY A 95 4.09 5.61 23.88
C GLY A 95 4.01 6.30 22.51
N LEU A 96 3.47 5.63 21.48
CA LEU A 96 3.01 6.25 20.23
C LEU A 96 1.54 6.68 20.30
#